data_AF-A0A1Y3N4I0-F1
#
_entry.id   AF-A0A1Y3N4I0-F1
#
_cell.length_a   1.000
_cell.length_b   1.000
_cell.length_c   1.000
_cell.angle_alpha   90.00
_cell.angle_beta   90.00
_cell.angle_gamma   90.00
#
_symmetry.space_group_name_H-M   'P 1'
#
loop_
_entity.id
_entity.type
_entity.pdbx_description
1 polymer ?
#
loop_
_entity_poly.entity_id
_entity_poly.type
_entity_poly.pdbx_seq_one_letter_code
_entity_poly.pdbx_strand_id
1 'polypeptide(L)'
;MNFSFARVWNNDGSITLNEVFGRKYDNADKLLKTIPRVYPAHEGYSKFSKLFQEGEVPVIRFHLSDEDFNSLINDDGNNTKTKYTGHLDILMSDGIFQFINTKLSLAGMSTRGHKKRPFKISLSDDKNDPKSNREIYNRSTFKLRNMVYDPSYIKNKLTVDIMTSLGIPVAQSSYTRFYIYDTPFGLYELTDVPSKQFVRNYFHTDEKKKDVKYGTLYKGCSVSNDDEYIQAFLYNDYPEYLTDLYQPTKVIREGAQESDDIMEFILWLDSLTDATTEKEITDKFDVEIFMKSMAVEYLTCQWDEYLQGGNNYYIYRNSNGFYTLFPFDFDITYGKWCHFENATFEEFCLPEKEHGNNGIVYSQLYNKILMREPFKSQIIEYIKNIVAEVFNIQTLGNRLEYLKEFLSDDIMWDIIKRQNLPTQSYPKIVEEPIPSFDDVMALLSEGQQTLDDYGVYNWIVHQSEKVALEDHIVFNIDNNEDEGEDEVGDPINDMEEINTVKRINNTNHNFNYNISYTIPKYVIKYSFFILSFIIYILF
;
A
#
# COMPACT_ATOMS: atom_id res chain seq x y z
N MET A 1 -28.35 -0.63 -10.24
CA MET A 1 -28.42 0.53 -11.15
C MET A 1 -28.18 0.08 -12.58
N ASN A 2 -28.97 0.58 -13.54
CA ASN A 2 -28.77 0.34 -14.98
C ASN A 2 -27.67 1.31 -15.46
N PHE A 3 -26.42 0.85 -15.55
CA PHE A 3 -25.31 1.67 -16.04
C PHE A 3 -25.26 1.63 -17.57
N SER A 4 -26.14 2.38 -18.23
CA SER A 4 -25.87 2.80 -19.61
C SER A 4 -25.12 4.13 -19.56
N PHE A 5 -23.80 4.09 -19.56
CA PHE A 5 -23.01 5.28 -19.87
C PHE A 5 -22.60 5.20 -21.34
N ALA A 6 -22.80 6.31 -22.07
CA ALA A 6 -22.34 6.46 -23.44
C ALA A 6 -21.04 7.24 -23.41
N ARG A 7 -19.95 6.68 -23.94
CA ARG A 7 -18.72 7.43 -24.17
C ARG A 7 -18.89 8.28 -25.43
N VAL A 8 -18.55 9.56 -25.33
CA VAL A 8 -18.52 10.48 -26.47
C VAL A 8 -17.05 10.75 -26.80
N TRP A 9 -16.65 10.41 -28.02
CA TRP A 9 -15.33 10.73 -28.52
C TRP A 9 -15.22 12.26 -28.70
N ASN A 10 -14.38 12.91 -27.89
CA ASN A 10 -14.03 14.31 -28.10
C ASN A 10 -13.01 14.34 -29.25
N ASN A 11 -13.42 14.89 -30.38
CA ASN A 11 -12.76 14.76 -31.68
C ASN A 11 -11.54 15.72 -31.83
N ASP A 12 -10.87 16.03 -30.73
CA ASP A 12 -9.81 17.03 -30.61
C ASP A 12 -8.38 16.48 -30.80
N GLY A 13 -8.21 15.15 -30.82
CA GLY A 13 -6.93 14.46 -31.04
C GLY A 13 -6.94 13.39 -32.14
N SER A 14 -5.74 13.03 -32.63
CA SER A 14 -5.54 11.92 -33.58
C SER A 14 -5.17 10.59 -32.90
N ILE A 15 -5.13 10.55 -31.56
CA ILE A 15 -4.72 9.40 -30.74
C ILE A 15 -5.62 9.35 -29.49
N THR A 16 -5.99 8.16 -29.05
CA THR A 16 -6.76 7.90 -27.82
C THR A 16 -5.81 7.34 -26.76
N LEU A 17 -6.10 7.51 -25.47
CA LEU A 17 -5.43 6.74 -24.41
C LEU A 17 -5.78 5.24 -24.57
N ASN A 18 -5.01 4.37 -23.92
CA ASN A 18 -5.41 2.96 -23.80
C ASN A 18 -6.67 2.88 -22.92
N GLU A 19 -7.82 2.76 -23.57
CA GLU A 19 -9.11 2.69 -22.86
C GLU A 19 -9.31 1.33 -22.22
N VAL A 20 -9.83 1.33 -20.98
CA VAL A 20 -10.24 0.11 -20.30
C VAL A 20 -11.77 0.05 -20.29
N PHE A 21 -12.33 -0.94 -20.99
CA PHE A 21 -13.78 -1.14 -21.06
C PHE A 21 -14.40 -1.27 -19.66
N GLY A 22 -15.54 -0.61 -19.45
CA GLY A 22 -16.28 -0.66 -18.17
C GLY A 22 -15.72 0.26 -17.08
N ARG A 23 -15.21 1.44 -17.47
CA ARG A 23 -14.91 2.55 -16.56
C ARG A 23 -15.49 3.85 -17.10
N LYS A 24 -15.87 4.75 -16.19
CA LYS A 24 -16.18 6.14 -16.51
C LYS A 24 -14.93 6.94 -16.89
N TYR A 25 -13.82 6.71 -16.19
CA TYR A 25 -12.57 7.46 -16.35
C TYR A 25 -11.41 6.53 -16.74
N ASP A 26 -10.66 6.91 -17.78
CA ASP A 26 -9.39 6.25 -18.12
C ASP A 26 -8.20 6.95 -17.43
N ASN A 27 -8.34 8.25 -17.16
CA ASN A 27 -7.48 9.07 -16.32
C ASN A 27 -8.34 10.04 -15.49
N ALA A 28 -7.89 10.41 -14.28
CA ALA A 28 -8.59 11.36 -13.42
C ALA A 28 -8.65 12.76 -14.01
N ASP A 29 -7.59 13.22 -14.66
CA ASP A 29 -7.50 14.49 -15.36
C ASP A 29 -8.00 15.64 -14.44
N LYS A 30 -9.09 16.34 -14.78
CA LYS A 30 -9.68 17.43 -13.98
C LYS A 30 -10.30 17.01 -12.64
N LEU A 31 -10.48 15.72 -12.39
CA LEU A 31 -10.99 15.20 -11.11
C LEU A 31 -9.93 15.19 -10.03
N LEU A 32 -8.65 15.21 -10.41
CA LEU A 32 -7.55 15.05 -9.48
C LEU A 32 -7.60 16.16 -8.43
N LYS A 33 -7.52 15.75 -7.16
CA LYS A 33 -7.41 16.63 -6.00
C LYS A 33 -6.21 16.18 -5.19
N THR A 34 -5.31 17.10 -4.92
CA THR A 34 -4.06 16.90 -4.18
C THR A 34 -4.25 17.24 -2.70
N ILE A 35 -3.16 17.17 -1.93
CA ILE A 35 -3.06 17.73 -0.58
C ILE A 35 -1.77 18.56 -0.48
N PRO A 36 -1.71 19.59 0.39
CA PRO A 36 -0.53 20.45 0.52
C PRO A 36 0.68 19.67 1.04
N ARG A 37 1.88 20.11 0.67
CA ARG A 37 3.15 19.69 1.27
C ARG A 37 3.39 20.47 2.57
N VAL A 38 3.28 19.80 3.72
CA VAL A 38 3.45 20.45 5.03
C VAL A 38 4.92 20.55 5.45
N TYR A 39 5.76 19.58 5.05
CA TYR A 39 7.21 19.60 5.31
C TYR A 39 7.98 19.32 4.02
N PRO A 40 9.25 19.76 3.90
CA PRO A 40 10.07 19.50 2.72
C PRO A 40 10.05 18.03 2.31
N ALA A 41 9.85 17.78 1.01
CA ALA A 41 9.84 16.43 0.49
C ALA A 41 11.17 15.72 0.80
N HIS A 42 11.09 14.47 1.25
CA HIS A 42 12.26 13.60 1.30
C HIS A 42 12.90 13.55 -0.10
N GLU A 43 14.22 13.70 -0.17
CA GLU A 43 14.97 13.66 -1.44
C GLU A 43 14.66 12.43 -2.33
N GLY A 44 14.28 11.29 -1.73
CA GLY A 44 13.91 10.08 -2.46
C GLY A 44 12.64 10.20 -3.30
N TYR A 45 11.78 11.18 -3.02
CA TYR A 45 10.61 11.47 -3.85
C TYR A 45 10.96 12.01 -5.23
N SER A 46 12.18 12.54 -5.43
CA SER A 46 12.71 12.85 -6.77
C SER A 46 12.84 11.61 -7.67
N LYS A 47 12.74 10.40 -7.10
CA LYS A 47 12.77 9.10 -7.79
C LYS A 47 11.40 8.40 -7.76
N PHE A 48 10.31 9.17 -7.64
CA PHE A 48 8.95 8.64 -7.73
C PHE A 48 8.75 7.85 -9.02
N SER A 49 8.10 6.69 -8.91
CA SER A 49 7.87 5.80 -10.05
C SER A 49 6.49 6.01 -10.63
N LYS A 50 6.42 6.22 -11.95
CA LYS A 50 5.15 6.34 -12.69
C LYS A 50 4.25 5.11 -12.57
N LEU A 51 4.79 3.95 -12.21
CA LEU A 51 3.99 2.77 -11.88
C LEU A 51 2.91 3.06 -10.81
N PHE A 52 3.17 4.03 -9.93
CA PHE A 52 2.27 4.42 -8.84
C PHE A 52 1.71 5.83 -9.05
N GLN A 53 1.69 6.32 -10.30
CA GLN A 53 1.20 7.64 -10.62
C GLN A 53 -0.27 7.81 -10.21
N GLU A 54 -0.59 8.98 -9.68
CA GLU A 54 -1.96 9.35 -9.34
C GLU A 54 -2.81 9.53 -10.60
N GLY A 55 -4.10 9.24 -10.49
CA GLY A 55 -5.05 9.52 -11.56
C GLY A 55 -5.13 8.47 -12.65
N GLU A 56 -4.54 7.29 -12.46
CA GLU A 56 -4.82 6.12 -13.30
C GLU A 56 -4.92 4.83 -12.49
N VAL A 57 -5.65 3.85 -13.03
CA VAL A 57 -5.76 2.51 -12.43
C VAL A 57 -5.31 1.47 -13.47
N PRO A 58 -4.02 1.12 -13.54
CA PRO A 58 -3.52 0.15 -14.50
C PRO A 58 -4.27 -1.18 -14.48
N VAL A 59 -4.29 -1.87 -15.61
CA VAL A 59 -4.76 -3.26 -15.69
C VAL A 59 -3.57 -4.20 -15.75
N ILE A 60 -3.42 -5.04 -14.73
CA ILE A 60 -2.36 -6.05 -14.67
C ILE A 60 -2.97 -7.41 -14.99
N ARG A 61 -2.42 -8.09 -16.01
CA ARG A 61 -2.82 -9.45 -16.40
C ARG A 61 -1.63 -10.38 -16.25
N PHE A 62 -1.77 -11.38 -15.39
CA PHE A 62 -0.76 -12.43 -15.24
C PHE A 62 -1.21 -13.69 -15.94
N HIS A 63 -0.38 -14.24 -16.82
CA HIS A 63 -0.66 -15.45 -17.57
C HIS A 63 0.07 -16.63 -16.96
N LEU A 64 -0.71 -17.60 -16.46
CA LEU A 64 -0.22 -18.86 -15.90
C LEU A 64 -0.56 -20.02 -16.83
N SER A 65 0.16 -21.13 -16.67
CA SER A 65 -0.29 -22.41 -17.20
C SER A 65 -1.58 -22.86 -16.50
N ASP A 66 -2.41 -23.68 -17.15
CA ASP A 66 -3.62 -24.24 -16.52
C ASP A 66 -3.27 -25.04 -15.24
N GLU A 67 -2.13 -25.72 -15.21
CA GLU A 67 -1.65 -26.46 -14.04
C GLU A 67 -1.34 -25.52 -12.87
N ASP A 68 -0.57 -24.46 -13.12
CA ASP A 68 -0.21 -23.47 -12.10
C ASP A 68 -1.44 -22.69 -11.60
N PHE A 69 -2.35 -22.33 -12.50
CA PHE A 69 -3.60 -21.68 -12.14
C PHE A 69 -4.47 -22.58 -11.25
N ASN A 70 -4.63 -23.85 -11.62
CA ASN A 70 -5.36 -24.82 -10.81
C ASN A 70 -4.68 -25.05 -9.46
N SER A 71 -3.35 -25.10 -9.42
CA SER A 71 -2.60 -25.17 -8.15
C SER A 71 -2.86 -23.95 -7.28
N LEU A 72 -2.88 -22.73 -7.85
CA LEU A 72 -3.12 -21.50 -7.12
C LEU A 72 -4.52 -21.43 -6.50
N ILE A 73 -5.56 -21.76 -7.27
CA ILE A 73 -6.95 -21.61 -6.77
C ILE A 73 -7.34 -22.68 -5.75
N ASN A 74 -6.69 -23.85 -5.82
CA ASN A 74 -6.92 -24.96 -4.90
C ASN A 74 -5.95 -24.98 -3.70
N ASP A 75 -5.06 -24.00 -3.57
CA ASP A 75 -4.15 -23.90 -2.43
C ASP A 75 -4.94 -23.82 -1.11
N ASP A 76 -4.61 -24.72 -0.19
CA ASP A 76 -5.24 -24.88 1.13
C ASP A 76 -4.42 -24.25 2.26
N GLY A 77 -3.26 -23.67 1.93
CA GLY A 77 -2.38 -22.95 2.86
C GLY A 77 -1.21 -23.74 3.37
N ASN A 78 -1.07 -25.00 2.94
CA ASN A 78 0.10 -25.80 3.27
C ASN A 78 1.37 -25.37 2.52
N ASN A 79 1.25 -24.66 1.39
CA ASN A 79 2.39 -24.23 0.59
C ASN A 79 2.49 -22.71 0.42
N THR A 80 3.14 -22.09 1.39
CA THR A 80 3.30 -20.62 1.46
C THR A 80 4.46 -20.06 0.62
N LYS A 81 5.29 -20.93 0.03
CA LYS A 81 6.54 -20.53 -0.65
C LYS A 81 6.49 -20.67 -2.17
N THR A 82 5.38 -21.14 -2.72
CA THR A 82 5.22 -21.34 -4.17
C THR A 82 5.45 -20.04 -4.94
N LYS A 83 6.14 -20.17 -6.07
CA LYS A 83 6.31 -19.12 -7.07
C LYS A 83 5.93 -19.68 -8.42
N TYR A 84 4.94 -19.08 -9.04
CA TYR A 84 4.49 -19.43 -10.38
C TYR A 84 5.22 -18.55 -11.39
N THR A 85 5.77 -19.15 -12.45
CA THR A 85 6.47 -18.40 -13.50
C THR A 85 5.56 -18.24 -14.71
N GLY A 86 5.45 -17.03 -15.24
CA GLY A 86 4.55 -16.74 -16.35
C GLY A 86 4.87 -15.46 -17.09
N HIS A 87 3.88 -15.00 -17.85
CA HIS A 87 3.92 -13.76 -18.60
C HIS A 87 3.07 -12.69 -17.92
N LEU A 88 3.47 -11.43 -18.00
CA LEU A 88 2.76 -10.31 -17.39
C LEU A 88 2.52 -9.22 -18.44
N ASP A 89 1.28 -8.78 -18.55
CA ASP A 89 0.91 -7.54 -19.22
C ASP A 89 0.53 -6.48 -18.18
N ILE A 90 1.02 -5.25 -18.37
CA ILE A 90 0.59 -4.07 -17.61
C ILE A 90 0.09 -3.06 -18.63
N LEU A 91 -1.21 -2.76 -18.60
CA LEU A 91 -1.85 -1.77 -19.45
C LEU A 91 -2.06 -0.50 -18.63
N MET A 92 -1.41 0.57 -19.06
CA MET A 92 -1.47 1.91 -18.48
C MET A 92 -2.03 2.87 -19.52
N SER A 93 -2.42 4.07 -19.11
CA SER A 93 -3.01 5.05 -20.01
C SER A 93 -2.08 5.42 -21.18
N ASP A 94 -0.77 5.41 -20.94
CA ASP A 94 0.30 5.78 -21.86
C ASP A 94 0.94 4.62 -22.65
N GLY A 95 0.68 3.37 -22.26
CA GLY A 95 1.35 2.23 -22.88
C GLY A 95 0.91 0.84 -22.41
N ILE A 96 1.34 -0.17 -23.16
CA ILE A 96 1.20 -1.58 -22.80
C ILE A 96 2.62 -2.15 -22.62
N PHE A 97 2.88 -2.70 -21.45
CA PHE A 97 4.17 -3.27 -21.08
C PHE A 97 4.04 -4.78 -20.92
N GLN A 98 5.00 -5.51 -21.48
CA GLN A 98 4.95 -6.97 -21.59
C GLN A 98 6.22 -7.59 -21.05
N PHE A 99 6.10 -8.53 -20.10
CA PHE A 99 7.22 -9.15 -19.40
C PHE A 99 7.12 -10.67 -19.43
N ILE A 100 8.22 -11.36 -19.74
CA ILE A 100 8.34 -12.81 -19.71
C ILE A 100 9.18 -13.26 -18.51
N ASN A 101 9.05 -14.53 -18.12
CA ASN A 101 9.76 -15.10 -16.97
C ASN A 101 9.49 -14.35 -15.65
N THR A 102 8.29 -13.77 -15.55
CA THR A 102 7.84 -13.06 -14.35
C THR A 102 7.39 -14.07 -13.30
N LYS A 103 7.63 -13.81 -12.03
CA LYS A 103 7.23 -14.66 -10.91
C LYS A 103 6.05 -14.05 -10.16
N LEU A 104 4.96 -14.81 -10.02
CA LEU A 104 3.83 -14.53 -9.14
C LEU A 104 3.95 -15.39 -7.88
N SER A 105 3.85 -14.78 -6.71
CA SER A 105 3.77 -15.51 -5.44
C SER A 105 2.75 -14.87 -4.52
N LEU A 106 2.27 -15.62 -3.53
CA LEU A 106 1.47 -15.05 -2.47
C LEU A 106 2.28 -14.04 -1.66
N ALA A 107 1.63 -12.95 -1.24
CA ALA A 107 2.16 -11.95 -0.33
C ALA A 107 1.48 -12.07 1.05
N GLY A 108 1.65 -11.06 1.90
CA GLY A 108 0.99 -10.94 3.21
C GLY A 108 1.40 -12.00 4.23
N MET A 109 0.81 -11.91 5.41
CA MET A 109 0.86 -12.93 6.47
C MET A 109 -0.56 -13.46 6.70
N SER A 110 -1.30 -12.88 7.65
CA SER A 110 -2.73 -13.21 7.93
C SER A 110 -3.60 -13.04 6.68
N THR A 111 -3.44 -11.94 5.94
CA THR A 111 -4.21 -11.62 4.72
C THR A 111 -4.07 -12.65 3.61
N ARG A 112 -2.99 -13.44 3.59
CA ARG A 112 -2.76 -14.48 2.59
C ARG A 112 -3.91 -15.47 2.53
N GLY A 113 -4.50 -15.74 3.68
CA GLY A 113 -5.46 -16.81 3.90
C GLY A 113 -6.86 -16.56 3.34
N HIS A 114 -7.17 -15.33 2.98
CA HIS A 114 -8.48 -14.94 2.46
C HIS A 114 -8.69 -15.39 1.02
N LYS A 115 -9.96 -15.47 0.62
CA LYS A 115 -10.40 -15.79 -0.74
C LYS A 115 -9.75 -14.83 -1.73
N LYS A 116 -9.79 -13.52 -1.46
CA LYS A 116 -9.03 -12.54 -2.24
C LYS A 116 -7.57 -12.54 -1.78
N ARG A 117 -6.73 -13.30 -2.48
CA ARG A 117 -5.30 -13.47 -2.15
C ARG A 117 -4.50 -12.20 -2.44
N PRO A 118 -3.58 -11.75 -1.58
CA PRO A 118 -2.58 -10.75 -1.89
C PRO A 118 -1.44 -11.39 -2.69
N PHE A 119 -0.88 -10.64 -3.65
CA PHE A 119 0.17 -11.14 -4.53
C PHE A 119 1.44 -10.28 -4.47
N LYS A 120 2.56 -10.92 -4.79
CA LYS A 120 3.82 -10.26 -5.11
C LYS A 120 4.20 -10.65 -6.53
N ILE A 121 4.53 -9.65 -7.34
CA ILE A 121 5.00 -9.82 -8.70
C ILE A 121 6.48 -9.43 -8.73
N SER A 122 7.34 -10.32 -9.23
CA SER A 122 8.77 -10.06 -9.44
C SER A 122 9.09 -10.27 -10.91
N LEU A 123 9.57 -9.23 -11.58
CA LEU A 123 10.05 -9.28 -12.96
C LEU A 123 11.34 -10.12 -13.04
N SER A 124 11.78 -10.42 -14.27
CA SER A 124 12.93 -11.30 -14.48
C SER A 124 14.20 -10.77 -13.80
N ASP A 125 14.90 -11.67 -13.10
CA ASP A 125 16.21 -11.43 -12.49
C ASP A 125 17.37 -11.92 -13.37
N ASP A 126 17.10 -12.50 -14.54
CA ASP A 126 18.12 -12.96 -15.48
C ASP A 126 18.82 -11.76 -16.13
N LYS A 127 20.12 -11.59 -15.88
CA LYS A 127 20.90 -10.46 -16.44
C LYS A 127 21.01 -10.49 -17.97
N ASN A 128 20.71 -11.61 -18.62
CA ASN A 128 20.68 -11.75 -20.07
C ASN A 128 19.42 -11.14 -20.68
N ASP A 129 18.34 -10.98 -19.91
CA ASP A 129 17.12 -10.35 -20.38
C ASP A 129 17.32 -8.82 -20.54
N PRO A 130 16.67 -8.21 -21.56
CA PRO A 130 16.74 -6.77 -21.76
C PRO A 130 16.21 -6.03 -20.54
N LYS A 131 16.74 -4.83 -20.26
CA LYS A 131 16.33 -4.01 -19.11
C LYS A 131 14.80 -3.82 -19.05
N SER A 132 14.16 -3.65 -20.20
CA SER A 132 12.70 -3.55 -20.33
C SER A 132 11.91 -4.79 -19.90
N ASN A 133 12.55 -5.96 -19.75
CA ASN A 133 11.93 -7.18 -19.20
C ASN A 133 12.19 -7.35 -17.69
N ARG A 134 13.10 -6.54 -17.12
CA ARG A 134 13.58 -6.68 -15.73
C ARG A 134 13.08 -5.57 -14.82
N GLU A 135 12.66 -4.46 -15.39
CA GLU A 135 12.09 -3.34 -14.65
C GLU A 135 11.06 -2.55 -15.47
N ILE A 136 10.08 -1.99 -14.77
CA ILE A 136 9.15 -0.97 -15.23
C ILE A 136 9.28 0.24 -14.31
N TYR A 137 9.50 1.44 -14.86
CA TYR A 137 9.67 2.67 -14.07
C TYR A 137 10.63 2.52 -12.87
N ASN A 138 11.79 1.87 -13.11
CA ASN A 138 12.81 1.56 -12.10
C ASN A 138 12.34 0.61 -10.97
N ARG A 139 11.29 -0.19 -11.20
CA ARG A 139 10.79 -1.22 -10.29
C ARG A 139 10.92 -2.60 -10.91
N SER A 140 11.56 -3.52 -10.20
CA SER A 140 11.65 -4.93 -10.58
C SER A 140 10.67 -5.83 -9.80
N THR A 141 10.03 -5.28 -8.77
CA THR A 141 9.13 -5.99 -7.86
C THR A 141 8.09 -5.02 -7.33
N PHE A 142 6.85 -5.47 -7.21
CA PHE A 142 5.75 -4.74 -6.57
C PHE A 142 4.77 -5.73 -5.96
N LYS A 143 3.88 -5.27 -5.08
CA LYS A 143 2.83 -6.08 -4.46
C LYS A 143 1.45 -5.61 -4.88
N LEU A 144 0.54 -6.57 -4.93
CA LEU A 144 -0.89 -6.37 -5.07
C LEU A 144 -1.52 -6.71 -3.71
N ARG A 145 -1.85 -5.69 -2.93
CA ARG A 145 -2.52 -5.83 -1.63
C ARG A 145 -4.03 -5.97 -1.84
N ASN A 146 -4.64 -6.93 -1.15
CA ASN A 146 -6.03 -7.34 -1.37
C ASN A 146 -7.08 -6.42 -0.72
N MET A 147 -6.66 -5.58 0.24
CA MET A 147 -7.51 -4.63 0.99
C MET A 147 -8.67 -5.30 1.74
N VAL A 148 -8.49 -6.54 2.22
CA VAL A 148 -9.60 -7.27 2.87
C VAL A 148 -10.03 -6.66 4.20
N TYR A 149 -9.11 -6.02 4.93
CA TYR A 149 -9.40 -5.36 6.21
C TYR A 149 -9.81 -3.87 6.07
N ASP A 150 -9.66 -3.29 4.89
CA ASP A 150 -10.06 -1.91 4.60
C ASP A 150 -11.37 -1.89 3.79
N PRO A 151 -12.54 -1.73 4.44
CA PRO A 151 -13.81 -1.64 3.73
C PRO A 151 -13.96 -0.36 2.90
N SER A 152 -13.11 0.65 3.13
CA SER A 152 -13.14 1.95 2.42
C SER A 152 -12.28 1.97 1.15
N TYR A 153 -11.36 1.00 0.99
CA TYR A 153 -10.38 0.89 -0.10
C TYR A 153 -9.30 1.98 -0.15
N ILE A 154 -9.32 2.99 0.73
CA ILE A 154 -8.43 4.16 0.60
C ILE A 154 -7.51 4.43 1.79
N LYS A 155 -7.63 3.69 2.89
CA LYS A 155 -6.92 4.02 4.14
C LYS A 155 -5.43 4.06 3.95
N ASN A 156 -4.88 3.04 3.28
CA ASN A 156 -3.45 3.00 3.02
C ASN A 156 -2.98 4.06 2.04
N LYS A 157 -3.74 4.32 0.96
CA LYS A 157 -3.41 5.40 0.03
C LYS A 157 -3.41 6.77 0.71
N LEU A 158 -4.43 7.07 1.51
CA LEU A 158 -4.58 8.34 2.19
C LEU A 158 -3.47 8.58 3.22
N THR A 159 -3.13 7.56 4.01
CA THR A 159 -2.02 7.64 4.97
C THR A 159 -0.67 7.79 4.28
N VAL A 160 -0.43 7.09 3.16
CA VAL A 160 0.79 7.27 2.34
C VAL A 160 0.90 8.70 1.79
N ASP A 161 -0.22 9.30 1.37
CA ASP A 161 -0.22 10.69 0.90
C ASP A 161 0.12 11.66 2.02
N ILE A 162 -0.51 11.52 3.20
CA ILE A 162 -0.19 12.33 4.39
C ILE A 162 1.30 12.17 4.74
N MET A 163 1.81 10.95 4.84
CA MET A 163 3.22 10.72 5.15
C MET A 163 4.17 11.33 4.12
N THR A 164 3.79 11.29 2.84
CA THR A 164 4.52 11.95 1.77
C THR A 164 4.53 13.47 1.94
N SER A 165 3.40 14.08 2.32
CA SER A 165 3.31 15.51 2.64
C SER A 165 4.23 15.91 3.80
N LEU A 166 4.49 15.00 4.73
CA LEU A 166 5.36 15.20 5.88
C LEU A 166 6.85 14.90 5.61
N GLY A 167 7.20 14.46 4.40
CA GLY A 167 8.57 14.08 4.05
C GLY A 167 9.02 12.76 4.70
N ILE A 168 8.09 11.91 5.14
CA ILE A 168 8.41 10.60 5.73
C ILE A 168 8.70 9.61 4.60
N PRO A 169 9.81 8.83 4.63
CA PRO A 169 10.05 7.82 3.61
C PRO A 169 9.02 6.69 3.72
N VAL A 170 8.12 6.59 2.75
CA VAL A 170 7.07 5.55 2.73
C VAL A 170 6.97 4.88 1.34
N ALA A 171 6.56 3.61 1.32
CA ALA A 171 6.33 2.88 0.07
C ALA A 171 5.24 3.57 -0.77
N GLN A 172 5.49 3.74 -2.06
CA GLN A 172 4.53 4.33 -2.99
C GLN A 172 3.31 3.40 -3.14
N SER A 173 2.13 3.99 -3.29
CA SER A 173 0.86 3.27 -3.39
C SER A 173 -0.04 3.87 -4.48
N SER A 174 -0.79 3.01 -5.16
CA SER A 174 -1.77 3.31 -6.20
C SER A 174 -2.75 2.13 -6.32
N TYR A 175 -3.51 2.03 -7.40
CA TYR A 175 -4.51 0.98 -7.60
C TYR A 175 -4.31 0.22 -8.90
N THR A 176 -4.81 -1.01 -8.97
CA THR A 176 -4.83 -1.77 -10.22
C THR A 176 -6.01 -2.74 -10.30
N ARG A 177 -6.56 -2.95 -11.50
CA ARG A 177 -7.40 -4.13 -11.76
C ARG A 177 -6.51 -5.31 -12.07
N PHE A 178 -6.67 -6.38 -11.32
CA PHE A 178 -5.87 -7.59 -11.50
C PHE A 178 -6.66 -8.73 -12.15
N TYR A 179 -6.01 -9.40 -13.08
CA TYR A 179 -6.50 -10.60 -13.75
C TYR A 179 -5.43 -11.69 -13.73
N ILE A 180 -5.85 -12.93 -13.58
CA ILE A 180 -5.03 -14.09 -13.95
C ILE A 180 -5.68 -14.73 -15.17
N TYR A 181 -4.95 -14.74 -16.29
CA TYR A 181 -5.51 -15.01 -17.61
C TYR A 181 -6.71 -14.07 -17.89
N ASP A 182 -7.85 -14.61 -18.29
CA ASP A 182 -9.10 -13.87 -18.46
C ASP A 182 -9.98 -13.84 -17.19
N THR A 183 -9.49 -14.36 -16.06
CA THR A 183 -10.26 -14.39 -14.80
C THR A 183 -9.98 -13.15 -13.96
N PRO A 184 -11.00 -12.33 -13.66
CA PRO A 184 -10.85 -11.13 -12.85
C PRO A 184 -10.67 -11.50 -11.36
N PHE A 185 -9.63 -10.97 -10.74
CA PHE A 185 -9.37 -11.12 -9.30
C PHE A 185 -9.80 -9.91 -8.47
N GLY A 186 -10.08 -8.78 -9.12
CA GLY A 186 -10.62 -7.58 -8.47
C GLY A 186 -9.66 -6.39 -8.47
N LEU A 187 -10.05 -5.34 -7.76
CA LEU A 187 -9.27 -4.13 -7.51
C LEU A 187 -8.25 -4.42 -6.41
N TYR A 188 -6.99 -4.13 -6.66
CA TYR A 188 -5.90 -4.28 -5.70
C TYR A 188 -5.25 -2.94 -5.46
N GLU A 189 -4.71 -2.76 -4.27
CA GLU A 189 -3.73 -1.71 -4.04
C GLU A 189 -2.38 -2.18 -4.60
N LEU A 190 -1.82 -1.38 -5.50
CA LEU A 190 -0.51 -1.58 -6.10
C LEU A 190 0.53 -0.81 -5.27
N THR A 191 1.41 -1.53 -4.58
CA THR A 191 2.38 -0.93 -3.66
C THR A 191 3.82 -1.32 -3.97
N ASP A 192 4.73 -0.37 -3.72
CA ASP A 192 6.17 -0.58 -3.78
C ASP A 192 6.65 -1.57 -2.69
N VAL A 193 7.84 -2.14 -2.86
CA VAL A 193 8.43 -3.05 -1.89
C VAL A 193 9.71 -2.44 -1.32
N PRO A 194 9.67 -1.97 -0.05
CA PRO A 194 10.87 -1.55 0.67
C PRO A 194 11.92 -2.67 0.67
N SER A 195 12.97 -2.43 -0.11
CA SER A 195 14.04 -3.36 -0.41
C SER A 195 15.26 -2.57 -0.87
N LYS A 196 16.23 -3.20 -1.53
CA LYS A 196 17.47 -2.55 -1.98
C LYS A 196 17.25 -1.30 -2.83
N GLN A 197 16.24 -1.32 -3.70
CA GLN A 197 15.96 -0.19 -4.60
C GLN A 197 15.28 0.96 -3.85
N PHE A 198 14.40 0.67 -2.90
CA PHE A 198 13.85 1.68 -1.99
C PHE A 198 14.95 2.33 -1.16
N VAL A 199 15.80 1.51 -0.51
CA VAL A 199 16.92 2.01 0.31
C VAL A 199 17.85 2.90 -0.51
N ARG A 200 18.15 2.51 -1.74
CA ARG A 200 18.95 3.33 -2.65
C ARG A 200 18.26 4.67 -2.96
N ASN A 201 16.96 4.64 -3.24
CA ASN A 201 16.23 5.83 -3.66
C ASN A 201 16.04 6.83 -2.52
N TYR A 202 15.79 6.37 -1.28
CA TYR A 202 15.53 7.26 -0.15
C TYR A 202 16.80 7.59 0.65
N PHE A 203 17.73 6.66 0.84
CA PHE A 203 18.87 6.88 1.74
C PHE A 203 20.23 7.05 1.04
N HIS A 204 20.27 6.97 -0.29
CA HIS A 204 21.49 7.10 -1.11
C HIS A 204 21.20 7.87 -2.41
N THR A 205 20.49 8.99 -2.27
CA THR A 205 19.97 9.86 -3.35
C THR A 205 21.06 10.41 -4.26
N ASP A 206 22.18 10.84 -3.68
CA ASP A 206 23.30 11.45 -4.38
C ASP A 206 24.44 10.48 -4.76
N GLU A 207 24.34 9.22 -4.34
CA GLU A 207 25.40 8.25 -4.55
C GLU A 207 25.25 7.51 -5.90
N LYS A 208 26.37 7.37 -6.61
CA LYS A 208 26.42 6.50 -7.79
C LYS A 208 26.25 5.06 -7.33
N LYS A 209 25.37 4.30 -8.00
CA LYS A 209 25.01 2.91 -7.67
C LYS A 209 26.19 1.98 -7.33
N LYS A 210 27.35 2.15 -7.97
CA LYS A 210 28.56 1.34 -7.75
C LYS A 210 29.33 1.67 -6.47
N ASP A 211 29.10 2.87 -5.93
CA ASP A 211 29.82 3.42 -4.78
C ASP A 211 28.98 3.31 -3.49
N VAL A 212 27.69 2.96 -3.62
CA VAL A 212 26.74 2.81 -2.49
C VAL A 212 27.20 1.72 -1.52
N LYS A 213 27.40 2.12 -0.27
CA LYS A 213 27.58 1.21 0.87
C LYS A 213 26.26 1.07 1.61
N TYR A 214 25.57 -0.04 1.34
CA TYR A 214 24.32 -0.35 2.02
C TYR A 214 24.59 -0.71 3.49
N GLY A 215 23.71 -0.23 4.37
CA GLY A 215 23.59 -0.77 5.71
C GLY A 215 22.58 -1.91 5.77
N THR A 216 21.84 -2.04 6.87
CA THR A 216 20.88 -3.12 7.09
C THR A 216 19.46 -2.57 7.24
N LEU A 217 18.50 -3.19 6.54
CA LEU A 217 17.09 -2.86 6.63
C LEU A 217 16.33 -4.01 7.31
N TYR A 218 15.70 -3.70 8.43
CA TYR A 218 14.88 -4.60 9.23
C TYR A 218 13.40 -4.26 9.09
N LYS A 219 12.55 -5.28 9.18
CA LYS A 219 11.11 -5.16 9.35
C LYS A 219 10.76 -5.52 10.80
N GLY A 220 10.08 -4.62 11.51
CA GLY A 220 9.50 -4.90 12.83
C GLY A 220 8.26 -5.76 12.69
N CYS A 221 8.22 -6.87 13.44
CA CYS A 221 7.11 -7.81 13.45
C CYS A 221 6.87 -8.27 14.88
N SER A 222 5.68 -8.09 15.43
CA SER A 222 5.34 -8.77 16.68
C SER A 222 5.27 -10.29 16.48
N VAL A 223 5.51 -11.03 17.56
CA VAL A 223 5.41 -12.49 17.61
C VAL A 223 4.30 -12.85 18.56
N SER A 224 3.43 -13.78 18.15
CA SER A 224 2.44 -14.39 19.04
C SER A 224 2.72 -15.88 19.14
N ASN A 225 2.76 -16.40 20.37
CA ASN A 225 2.69 -17.83 20.65
C ASN A 225 1.42 -18.14 21.45
N ASP A 226 1.22 -19.39 21.86
CA ASP A 226 -0.02 -19.84 22.51
C ASP A 226 -0.32 -19.11 23.84
N ASP A 227 0.69 -18.52 24.50
CA ASP A 227 0.57 -17.94 25.85
C ASP A 227 0.99 -16.45 25.92
N GLU A 228 1.63 -15.89 24.88
CA GLU A 228 2.26 -14.57 24.94
C GLU A 228 2.23 -13.82 23.60
N TYR A 229 2.00 -12.51 23.68
CA TYR A 229 2.18 -11.56 22.58
C TYR A 229 3.42 -10.72 22.87
N ILE A 230 4.39 -10.77 21.95
CA ILE A 230 5.71 -10.17 22.09
C ILE A 230 5.89 -9.10 21.01
N GLN A 231 5.85 -7.85 21.42
CA GLN A 231 5.99 -6.68 20.55
C GLN A 231 7.47 -6.43 20.21
N ALA A 232 7.75 -5.97 18.99
CA ALA A 232 9.08 -5.54 18.60
C ALA A 232 9.35 -4.09 19.06
N PHE A 233 9.52 -3.88 20.36
CA PHE A 233 9.66 -2.54 20.99
C PHE A 233 11.11 -2.07 21.21
N LEU A 234 12.09 -2.79 20.67
CA LEU A 234 13.55 -2.53 20.78
C LEU A 234 14.13 -2.72 22.18
N TYR A 235 13.67 -3.73 22.91
CA TYR A 235 14.22 -4.18 24.19
C TYR A 235 14.87 -5.57 24.03
N ASN A 236 15.65 -5.99 25.03
CA ASN A 236 16.46 -7.22 24.97
C ASN A 236 15.97 -8.36 25.89
N ASP A 237 14.69 -8.34 26.28
CA ASP A 237 14.17 -9.30 27.27
C ASP A 237 13.85 -10.66 26.62
N TYR A 238 13.72 -10.73 25.30
CA TYR A 238 13.50 -11.97 24.52
C TYR A 238 14.55 -12.16 23.41
N PRO A 239 15.83 -12.38 23.76
CA PRO A 239 16.92 -12.51 22.77
C PRO A 239 16.72 -13.70 21.81
N GLU A 240 15.97 -14.73 22.20
CA GLU A 240 15.62 -15.88 21.36
C GLU A 240 14.70 -15.54 20.19
N TYR A 241 13.89 -14.49 20.31
CA TYR A 241 12.97 -14.04 19.26
C TYR A 241 13.51 -12.86 18.45
N LEU A 242 14.77 -12.46 18.66
CA LEU A 242 15.34 -11.24 18.06
C LEU A 242 15.19 -11.20 16.52
N THR A 243 15.47 -12.31 15.83
CA THR A 243 15.35 -12.37 14.36
C THR A 243 13.90 -12.49 13.87
N ASP A 244 12.98 -12.96 14.72
CA ASP A 244 11.56 -13.00 14.42
C ASP A 244 10.92 -11.62 14.59
N LEU A 245 11.35 -10.89 15.63
CA LEU A 245 10.92 -9.53 15.97
C LEU A 245 11.46 -8.49 14.98
N TYR A 246 12.71 -8.65 14.56
CA TYR A 246 13.38 -7.76 13.62
C TYR A 246 13.89 -8.56 12.43
N GLN A 247 13.02 -8.77 11.47
CA GLN A 247 13.30 -9.61 10.31
C GLN A 247 14.19 -8.84 9.32
N PRO A 248 15.43 -9.27 9.08
CA PRO A 248 16.26 -8.63 8.07
C PRO A 248 15.64 -8.82 6.68
N THR A 249 15.62 -7.75 5.90
CA THR A 249 15.34 -7.87 4.48
C THR A 249 16.57 -8.42 3.74
N LYS A 250 16.54 -8.46 2.40
CA LYS A 250 17.73 -8.81 1.59
C LYS A 250 18.81 -7.71 1.55
N VAL A 251 18.65 -6.64 2.32
CA VAL A 251 19.61 -5.55 2.45
C VAL A 251 20.30 -5.71 3.80
N ILE A 252 21.49 -6.30 3.77
CA ILE A 252 22.35 -6.55 4.93
C ILE A 252 23.68 -5.82 4.70
N ARG A 253 24.17 -5.15 5.74
CA ARG A 253 25.46 -4.47 5.73
C ARG A 253 26.58 -5.47 5.47
N GLU A 254 27.53 -5.09 4.61
CA GLU A 254 28.67 -5.94 4.30
C GLU A 254 29.45 -6.29 5.59
N GLY A 255 29.68 -7.60 5.80
CA GLY A 255 30.41 -8.13 6.95
C GLY A 255 29.58 -8.28 8.24
N ALA A 256 28.31 -7.85 8.27
CA ALA A 256 27.42 -8.06 9.40
C ALA A 256 26.71 -9.42 9.33
N GLN A 257 26.42 -10.01 10.50
CA GLN A 257 25.40 -11.03 10.62
C GLN A 257 24.00 -10.39 10.64
N GLU A 258 22.98 -11.22 10.44
CA GLU A 258 21.58 -10.81 10.35
C GLU A 258 21.12 -9.96 11.53
N SER A 259 21.59 -10.21 12.75
CA SER A 259 21.16 -9.53 13.97
C SER A 259 22.14 -8.51 14.55
N ASP A 260 23.35 -8.36 13.97
CA ASP A 260 24.40 -7.52 14.57
C ASP A 260 23.94 -6.06 14.72
N ASP A 261 23.37 -5.51 13.65
CA ASP A 261 23.02 -4.09 13.55
C ASP A 261 21.81 -3.73 14.41
N ILE A 262 20.83 -4.65 14.55
CA ILE A 262 19.69 -4.40 15.44
C ILE A 262 20.07 -4.56 16.91
N MET A 263 20.95 -5.52 17.25
CA MET A 263 21.47 -5.66 18.61
C MET A 263 22.29 -4.44 19.02
N GLU A 264 23.11 -3.87 18.10
CA GLU A 264 23.81 -2.61 18.34
C GLU A 264 22.82 -1.48 18.70
N PHE A 265 21.68 -1.42 18.01
CA PHE A 265 20.66 -0.39 18.28
C PHE A 265 20.00 -0.55 19.65
N ILE A 266 19.62 -1.77 20.00
CA ILE A 266 19.02 -2.10 21.31
C ILE A 266 20.01 -1.76 22.44
N LEU A 267 21.27 -2.18 22.31
CA LEU A 267 22.31 -1.87 23.31
C LEU A 267 22.60 -0.37 23.42
N TRP A 268 22.50 0.37 22.31
CA TRP A 268 22.60 1.83 22.33
C TRP A 268 21.43 2.46 23.11
N LEU A 269 20.18 2.02 22.87
CA LEU A 269 19.01 2.48 23.63
C LEU A 269 19.14 2.18 25.13
N ASP A 270 19.65 0.99 25.49
CA ASP A 270 19.91 0.62 26.88
C ASP A 270 20.97 1.49 27.55
N SER A 271 21.92 2.03 26.76
CA SER A 271 22.98 2.91 27.26
C SER A 271 22.54 4.35 27.51
N LEU A 272 21.36 4.75 27.01
CA LEU A 272 20.87 6.12 27.18
C LEU A 272 20.54 6.40 28.65
N THR A 273 21.06 7.52 29.16
CA THR A 273 20.80 8.01 30.52
C THR A 273 20.15 9.39 30.47
N ASP A 274 19.68 9.90 31.61
CA ASP A 274 19.16 11.26 31.73
C ASP A 274 20.21 12.34 31.39
N ALA A 275 21.50 11.99 31.45
CA ALA A 275 22.61 12.86 31.07
C ALA A 275 22.92 12.85 29.57
N THR A 276 22.36 11.92 28.80
CA THR A 276 22.57 11.86 27.35
C THR A 276 21.91 13.07 26.68
N THR A 277 22.72 13.84 25.97
CA THR A 277 22.31 15.09 25.32
C THR A 277 21.43 14.83 24.10
N GLU A 278 20.63 15.82 23.73
CA GLU A 278 19.86 15.85 22.48
C GLU A 278 20.75 15.52 21.28
N LYS A 279 21.93 16.15 21.20
CA LYS A 279 22.88 15.96 20.10
C LYS A 279 23.36 14.51 19.99
N GLU A 280 23.69 13.86 21.11
CA GLU A 280 24.12 12.46 21.10
C GLU A 280 23.03 11.52 20.57
N ILE A 281 21.76 11.87 20.79
CA ILE A 281 20.61 11.15 20.24
C ILE A 281 20.46 11.43 18.75
N THR A 282 20.42 12.71 18.34
CA THR A 282 20.22 13.10 16.94
C THR A 282 21.40 12.76 16.04
N ASP A 283 22.60 12.54 16.57
CA ASP A 283 23.76 12.04 15.82
C ASP A 283 23.65 10.54 15.48
N LYS A 284 22.71 9.82 16.10
CA LYS A 284 22.53 8.37 15.97
C LYS A 284 21.16 7.95 15.43
N PHE A 285 20.12 8.73 15.68
CA PHE A 285 18.76 8.38 15.30
C PHE A 285 18.04 9.58 14.69
N ASP A 286 17.24 9.30 13.66
CA ASP A 286 16.40 10.26 12.98
C ASP A 286 15.14 10.57 13.81
N VAL A 287 15.31 11.45 14.81
CA VAL A 287 14.23 11.80 15.74
C VAL A 287 13.10 12.56 15.03
N GLU A 288 13.40 13.33 13.98
CA GLU A 288 12.38 14.09 13.24
C GLU A 288 11.44 13.16 12.47
N ILE A 289 11.97 12.23 11.67
CA ILE A 289 11.14 11.25 10.96
C ILE A 289 10.35 10.40 11.95
N PHE A 290 10.96 10.03 13.08
CA PHE A 290 10.26 9.31 14.14
C PHE A 290 9.07 10.10 14.69
N MET A 291 9.27 11.35 15.13
CA MET A 291 8.19 12.18 15.70
C MET A 291 7.04 12.39 14.71
N LYS A 292 7.32 12.66 13.44
CA LYS A 292 6.29 12.80 12.41
C LYS A 292 5.53 11.50 12.18
N SER A 293 6.23 10.36 12.18
CA SER A 293 5.60 9.03 12.03
C SER A 293 4.69 8.72 13.21
N MET A 294 5.13 8.98 14.45
CA MET A 294 4.33 8.76 15.66
C MET A 294 3.10 9.68 15.73
N ALA A 295 3.22 10.93 15.25
CA ALA A 295 2.08 11.82 15.13
C ALA A 295 1.02 11.26 14.16
N VAL A 296 1.43 10.70 13.01
CA VAL A 296 0.50 10.06 12.07
C VAL A 296 -0.09 8.76 12.65
N GLU A 297 0.71 7.95 13.34
CA GLU A 297 0.26 6.73 14.02
C GLU A 297 -0.89 7.04 15.01
N TYR A 298 -0.71 8.08 15.82
CA TYR A 298 -1.74 8.58 16.73
C TYR A 298 -2.97 9.12 16.01
N LEU A 299 -2.79 10.02 15.04
CA LEU A 299 -3.90 10.69 14.35
C LEU A 299 -4.76 9.71 13.54
N THR A 300 -4.15 8.66 12.99
CA THR A 300 -4.87 7.63 12.23
C THR A 300 -5.36 6.47 13.10
N CYS A 301 -5.01 6.45 14.40
CA CYS A 301 -5.16 5.31 15.29
C CYS A 301 -4.70 4.00 14.65
N GLN A 302 -3.45 3.98 14.20
CA GLN A 302 -2.79 2.78 13.74
C GLN A 302 -2.27 1.99 14.95
N TRP A 303 -3.19 1.34 15.65
CA TRP A 303 -2.91 0.65 16.91
C TRP A 303 -2.07 -0.63 16.77
N ASP A 304 -1.87 -1.16 15.56
CA ASP A 304 -0.96 -2.30 15.32
C ASP A 304 0.48 -1.86 15.00
N GLU A 305 0.80 -0.55 15.01
CA GLU A 305 2.15 -0.08 14.69
C GLU A 305 3.07 0.04 15.92
N TYR A 306 4.06 0.91 15.91
CA TYR A 306 5.23 0.84 16.78
C TYR A 306 4.91 1.20 18.23
N LEU A 307 3.99 2.13 18.49
CA LEU A 307 3.65 2.58 19.84
C LEU A 307 2.82 1.54 20.61
N GLN A 308 2.06 0.71 19.89
CA GLN A 308 1.08 -0.22 20.49
C GLN A 308 1.30 -1.68 20.10
N GLY A 309 1.22 -2.00 18.81
CA GLY A 309 1.32 -3.37 18.31
C GLY A 309 2.75 -3.90 18.22
N GLY A 310 3.76 -3.03 18.15
CA GLY A 310 5.15 -3.38 17.89
C GLY A 310 5.33 -4.07 16.55
N ASN A 311 4.56 -3.68 15.54
CA ASN A 311 4.55 -4.24 14.20
C ASN A 311 4.56 -3.09 13.17
N ASN A 312 4.55 -3.40 11.87
CA ASN A 312 4.26 -2.43 10.80
C ASN A 312 5.23 -1.25 10.62
N TYR A 313 6.49 -1.38 11.05
CA TYR A 313 7.56 -0.42 10.71
C TYR A 313 8.81 -1.09 10.10
N TYR A 314 9.65 -0.29 9.45
CA TYR A 314 11.02 -0.64 9.07
C TYR A 314 12.03 0.15 9.89
N ILE A 315 13.21 -0.44 10.11
CA ILE A 315 14.39 0.27 10.62
C ILE A 315 15.50 0.12 9.59
N TYR A 316 16.02 1.25 9.11
CA TYR A 316 17.23 1.28 8.31
C TYR A 316 18.40 1.80 9.14
N ARG A 317 19.41 0.97 9.37
CA ARG A 317 20.73 1.42 9.83
C ARG A 317 21.59 1.68 8.61
N ASN A 318 22.11 2.89 8.42
CA ASN A 318 23.05 3.17 7.35
C ASN A 318 24.46 2.60 7.62
N SER A 319 25.37 2.70 6.66
CA SER A 319 26.74 2.17 6.81
C SER A 319 27.54 2.81 7.96
N ASN A 320 27.15 4.01 8.41
CA ASN A 320 27.82 4.78 9.45
C ASN A 320 27.18 4.59 10.84
N GLY A 321 26.15 3.76 10.95
CA GLY A 321 25.45 3.49 12.22
C GLY A 321 24.49 4.59 12.65
N PHE A 322 23.86 5.28 11.69
CA PHE A 322 22.69 6.14 11.90
C PHE A 322 21.42 5.38 11.54
N TYR A 323 20.39 5.51 12.37
CA TYR A 323 19.15 4.74 12.29
C TYR A 323 17.96 5.63 11.93
N THR A 324 17.12 5.17 11.00
CA THR A 324 15.83 5.77 10.69
C THR A 324 14.74 4.70 10.82
N LEU A 325 13.71 4.98 11.63
CA LEU A 325 12.49 4.18 11.69
C LEU A 325 11.44 4.82 10.79
N PHE A 326 10.76 4.02 9.96
CA PHE A 326 9.69 4.53 9.11
C PHE A 326 8.56 3.51 8.92
N PRO A 327 7.32 3.99 8.77
CA PRO A 327 6.10 3.19 8.86
C PRO A 327 5.73 2.45 7.56
N PHE A 328 4.90 1.41 7.64
CA PHE A 328 4.24 0.79 6.49
C PHE A 328 2.94 0.06 6.90
N ASP A 329 2.08 -0.33 5.95
CA ASP A 329 0.87 -1.15 6.21
C ASP A 329 -0.22 -0.42 7.02
N PHE A 330 -1.07 0.36 6.33
CA PHE A 330 -2.04 1.27 6.97
C PHE A 330 -3.51 0.87 6.74
N ASP A 331 -3.81 -0.41 6.55
CA ASP A 331 -5.16 -0.88 6.22
C ASP A 331 -6.12 -0.89 7.43
N ILE A 332 -5.60 -1.03 8.65
CA ILE A 332 -6.34 -1.01 9.91
C ILE A 332 -6.22 0.33 10.65
N THR A 333 -6.56 1.40 9.95
CA THR A 333 -6.54 2.79 10.46
C THR A 333 -7.92 3.45 10.41
N TYR A 334 -7.98 4.74 10.76
CA TYR A 334 -9.18 5.59 10.74
C TYR A 334 -10.35 4.96 11.51
N GLY A 335 -10.06 4.41 12.69
CA GLY A 335 -11.07 3.84 13.58
C GLY A 335 -11.44 2.37 13.32
N LYS A 336 -10.76 1.66 12.42
CA LYS A 336 -10.92 0.20 12.28
C LYS A 336 -10.34 -0.50 13.51
N TRP A 337 -11.21 -1.04 14.37
CA TRP A 337 -10.84 -1.69 15.63
C TRP A 337 -9.99 -0.84 16.58
N CYS A 338 -10.07 0.48 16.46
CA CYS A 338 -9.41 1.38 17.40
C CYS A 338 -10.11 1.33 18.76
N HIS A 339 -9.35 1.45 19.85
CA HIS A 339 -9.87 1.59 21.23
C HIS A 339 -9.37 2.87 21.92
N PHE A 340 -8.72 3.74 21.15
CA PHE A 340 -8.07 4.97 21.60
C PHE A 340 -8.76 6.22 21.06
N GLU A 341 -10.05 6.14 20.70
CA GLU A 341 -10.77 7.23 20.04
C GLU A 341 -10.75 8.51 20.88
N ASN A 342 -10.84 8.37 22.20
CA ASN A 342 -10.79 9.49 23.15
C ASN A 342 -9.44 9.66 23.86
N ALA A 343 -8.42 8.91 23.48
CA ALA A 343 -7.11 9.01 24.12
C ALA A 343 -6.36 10.27 23.68
N THR A 344 -5.66 10.88 24.63
CA THR A 344 -4.57 11.84 24.39
C THR A 344 -3.37 11.14 23.72
N PHE A 345 -2.43 11.91 23.18
CA PHE A 345 -1.21 11.33 22.62
C PHE A 345 -0.41 10.52 23.66
N GLU A 346 -0.30 11.05 24.89
CA GLU A 346 0.39 10.37 25.98
C GLU A 346 -0.28 9.05 26.34
N GLU A 347 -1.61 9.01 26.44
CA GLU A 347 -2.38 7.78 26.70
C GLU A 347 -2.23 6.77 25.56
N PHE A 348 -2.24 7.23 24.31
CA PHE A 348 -1.98 6.39 23.14
C PHE A 348 -0.56 5.80 23.12
N CYS A 349 0.40 6.38 23.83
CA CYS A 349 1.76 5.83 23.91
C CYS A 349 1.95 4.81 25.05
N LEU A 350 0.94 4.63 25.91
CA LEU A 350 1.00 3.67 27.02
C LEU A 350 0.58 2.27 26.55
N PRO A 351 1.34 1.21 26.86
CA PRO A 351 0.97 -0.14 26.46
C PRO A 351 -0.31 -0.58 27.17
N GLU A 352 -1.30 -1.07 26.43
CA GLU A 352 -2.55 -1.61 27.03
C GLU A 352 -2.42 -3.07 27.50
N LYS A 353 -1.44 -3.81 26.95
CA LYS A 353 -1.30 -5.26 27.17
C LYS A 353 -0.09 -5.57 28.03
N GLU A 354 -0.27 -6.50 28.96
CA GLU A 354 0.85 -7.12 29.67
C GLU A 354 1.62 -8.08 28.74
N HIS A 355 2.94 -8.11 28.90
CA HIS A 355 3.87 -8.93 28.15
C HIS A 355 4.23 -10.17 28.97
N GLY A 356 3.32 -11.16 28.94
CA GLY A 356 3.47 -12.40 29.69
C GLY A 356 3.82 -12.16 31.17
N ASN A 357 4.90 -12.80 31.64
CA ASN A 357 5.34 -12.67 33.04
C ASN A 357 6.17 -11.39 33.31
N ASN A 358 6.50 -10.60 32.28
CA ASN A 358 7.35 -9.41 32.40
C ASN A 358 6.54 -8.12 32.68
N GLY A 359 5.20 -8.20 32.68
CA GLY A 359 4.33 -7.05 32.92
C GLY A 359 4.31 -6.07 31.75
N ILE A 360 4.17 -4.77 32.02
CA ILE A 360 4.05 -3.74 30.98
C ILE A 360 5.44 -3.41 30.39
N VAL A 361 5.63 -3.57 29.08
CA VAL A 361 6.84 -3.20 28.35
C VAL A 361 6.53 -2.03 27.43
N TYR A 362 7.30 -0.96 27.55
CA TYR A 362 7.13 0.24 26.74
C TYR A 362 7.90 0.15 25.42
N SER A 363 7.37 0.80 24.38
CA SER A 363 8.13 1.11 23.17
C SER A 363 9.38 1.92 23.53
N GLN A 364 10.58 1.36 23.30
CA GLN A 364 11.81 1.93 23.86
C GLN A 364 12.16 3.29 23.26
N LEU A 365 11.84 3.57 21.99
CA LEU A 365 12.05 4.89 21.40
C LEU A 365 11.14 5.95 22.04
N TYR A 366 9.89 5.60 22.38
CA TYR A 366 9.05 6.51 23.15
C TYR A 366 9.63 6.74 24.54
N ASN A 367 9.86 5.64 25.27
CA ASN A 367 10.25 5.69 26.68
C ASN A 367 11.63 6.31 26.91
N LYS A 368 12.60 6.02 26.03
CA LYS A 368 14.00 6.45 26.16
C LYS A 368 14.33 7.72 25.40
N ILE A 369 13.55 8.13 24.39
CA ILE A 369 13.84 9.33 23.60
C ILE A 369 12.68 10.32 23.67
N LEU A 370 11.49 9.93 23.23
CA LEU A 370 10.39 10.86 22.98
C LEU A 370 9.87 11.56 24.24
N MET A 371 9.94 10.92 25.40
CA MET A 371 9.52 11.53 26.67
C MET A 371 10.52 12.56 27.24
N ARG A 372 11.65 12.82 26.56
CA ARG A 372 12.66 13.81 26.99
C ARG A 372 12.44 15.16 26.33
N GLU A 373 12.78 16.24 27.01
CA GLU A 373 12.84 17.56 26.36
C GLU A 373 14.11 17.70 25.50
N PRO A 374 14.04 18.39 24.35
CA PRO A 374 12.87 19.09 23.80
C PRO A 374 11.91 18.21 22.98
N PHE A 375 12.23 16.94 22.75
CA PHE A 375 11.44 16.05 21.86
C PHE A 375 9.99 15.90 22.28
N LYS A 376 9.73 15.82 23.59
CA LYS A 376 8.38 15.75 24.16
C LYS A 376 7.53 16.95 23.77
N SER A 377 8.08 18.17 23.85
CA SER A 377 7.39 19.38 23.40
C SER A 377 7.26 19.44 21.87
N GLN A 378 8.30 18.98 21.15
CA GLN A 378 8.32 19.02 19.68
C GLN A 378 7.28 18.10 19.04
N ILE A 379 7.03 16.92 19.57
CA ILE A 379 6.01 16.02 18.98
C ILE A 379 4.60 16.59 19.08
N ILE A 380 4.27 17.26 20.19
CA ILE A 380 2.99 17.96 20.34
C ILE A 380 2.85 19.04 19.27
N GLU A 381 3.92 19.75 18.95
CA GLU A 381 3.92 20.74 17.86
C GLU A 381 3.79 20.09 16.47
N TYR A 382 4.40 18.92 16.24
CA TYR A 382 4.16 18.17 15.01
C TYR A 382 2.69 17.78 14.87
N ILE A 383 2.07 17.25 15.92
CA ILE A 383 0.64 16.89 15.93
C ILE A 383 -0.23 18.10 15.59
N LYS A 384 0.05 19.26 16.22
CA LYS A 384 -0.67 20.52 15.96
C LYS A 384 -0.58 20.94 14.50
N ASN A 385 0.63 20.99 13.96
CA ASN A 385 0.87 21.43 12.59
C ASN A 385 0.27 20.45 11.57
N ILE A 386 0.34 19.14 11.83
CA ILE A 386 -0.29 18.14 10.97
C ILE A 386 -1.81 18.33 10.96
N VAL A 387 -2.45 18.49 12.11
CA VAL A 387 -3.91 18.72 12.21
C VAL A 387 -4.32 20.04 11.56
N ALA A 388 -3.57 21.12 11.78
CA ALA A 388 -3.86 22.43 11.21
C ALA A 388 -3.78 22.43 9.68
N GLU A 389 -2.76 21.79 9.10
CA GLU A 389 -2.39 21.95 7.69
C GLU A 389 -2.88 20.83 6.78
N VAL A 390 -3.02 19.59 7.28
CA VAL A 390 -3.37 18.45 6.42
C VAL A 390 -4.37 17.46 7.02
N PHE A 391 -4.28 17.08 8.30
CA PHE A 391 -5.19 16.12 8.92
C PHE A 391 -6.46 16.82 9.45
N ASN A 392 -7.23 17.40 8.55
CA ASN A 392 -8.54 18.00 8.82
C ASN A 392 -9.43 17.86 7.58
N ILE A 393 -10.75 17.98 7.76
CA ILE A 393 -11.67 17.75 6.65
C ILE A 393 -11.68 18.88 5.62
N GLN A 394 -11.28 20.09 6.01
CA GLN A 394 -11.12 21.20 5.07
C GLN A 394 -10.07 20.87 4.01
N THR A 395 -9.01 20.17 4.38
CA THR A 395 -7.95 19.75 3.46
C THR A 395 -8.22 18.37 2.84
N LEU A 396 -8.49 17.34 3.66
CA LEU A 396 -8.66 15.97 3.16
C LEU A 396 -10.01 15.75 2.48
N GLY A 397 -11.02 16.60 2.70
CA GLY A 397 -12.35 16.46 2.11
C GLY A 397 -12.31 16.37 0.58
N ASN A 398 -11.60 17.29 -0.08
CA ASN A 398 -11.42 17.29 -1.53
C ASN A 398 -10.70 16.01 -2.02
N ARG A 399 -9.69 15.56 -1.27
CA ARG A 399 -8.96 14.32 -1.57
C ARG A 399 -9.85 13.08 -1.47
N LEU A 400 -10.70 13.01 -0.43
CA LEU A 400 -11.67 11.94 -0.24
C LEU A 400 -12.71 11.93 -1.36
N GLU A 401 -13.26 13.09 -1.72
CA GLU A 401 -14.23 13.22 -2.81
C GLU A 401 -13.65 12.74 -4.15
N TYR A 402 -12.42 13.14 -4.45
CA TYR A 402 -11.69 12.66 -5.62
C TYR A 402 -11.56 11.14 -5.62
N LEU A 403 -11.00 10.54 -4.57
CA LEU A 403 -10.77 9.09 -4.51
C LEU A 403 -12.11 8.32 -4.58
N LYS A 404 -13.14 8.82 -3.90
CA LYS A 404 -14.49 8.27 -3.92
C LYS A 404 -15.09 8.27 -5.33
N GLU A 405 -15.03 9.39 -6.03
CA GLU A 405 -15.57 9.48 -7.39
C GLU A 405 -14.75 8.65 -8.39
N PHE A 406 -13.43 8.82 -8.37
CA PHE A 406 -12.52 8.19 -9.33
C PHE A 406 -12.54 6.66 -9.24
N LEU A 407 -12.57 6.11 -8.03
CA LEU A 407 -12.53 4.66 -7.80
C LEU A 407 -13.92 4.00 -7.77
N SER A 408 -15.02 4.76 -7.85
CA SER A 408 -16.39 4.24 -7.67
C SER A 408 -16.71 3.00 -8.53
N ASP A 409 -16.42 3.04 -9.83
CA ASP A 409 -16.65 1.92 -10.75
C ASP A 409 -15.75 0.72 -10.43
N ASP A 410 -14.50 0.97 -10.03
CA ASP A 410 -13.53 -0.08 -9.68
C ASP A 410 -13.88 -0.77 -8.36
N ILE A 411 -14.36 -0.02 -7.36
CA ILE A 411 -14.85 -0.54 -6.07
C ILE A 411 -16.10 -1.39 -6.28
N MET A 412 -17.10 -0.89 -7.02
CA MET A 412 -18.31 -1.64 -7.35
C MET A 412 -17.96 -2.95 -8.07
N TRP A 413 -17.04 -2.88 -9.03
CA TRP A 413 -16.56 -4.06 -9.74
C TRP A 413 -15.89 -5.06 -8.79
N ASP A 414 -15.02 -4.62 -7.89
CA ASP A 414 -14.36 -5.48 -6.91
C ASP A 414 -15.35 -6.20 -5.99
N ILE A 415 -16.34 -5.48 -5.45
CA ILE A 415 -17.40 -6.05 -4.60
C ILE A 415 -18.11 -7.21 -5.32
N ILE A 416 -18.46 -7.03 -6.60
CA ILE A 416 -19.09 -8.07 -7.43
C ILE A 416 -18.13 -9.25 -7.66
N LYS A 417 -16.83 -8.99 -7.87
CA LYS A 417 -15.83 -10.05 -8.13
C LYS A 417 -15.52 -10.86 -6.88
N ARG A 418 -15.37 -10.22 -5.72
CA ARG A 418 -15.09 -10.89 -4.43
C ARG A 418 -16.08 -11.99 -4.10
N GLN A 419 -17.36 -11.81 -4.45
CA GLN A 419 -18.40 -12.81 -4.27
C GLN A 419 -18.11 -14.12 -5.02
N ASN A 420 -17.51 -14.03 -6.21
CA ASN A 420 -17.37 -15.13 -7.16
C ASN A 420 -15.90 -15.48 -7.48
N LEU A 421 -14.95 -15.12 -6.61
CA LEU A 421 -13.55 -15.50 -6.81
C LEU A 421 -13.38 -17.02 -6.89
N PRO A 422 -12.47 -17.53 -7.74
CA PRO A 422 -12.26 -18.97 -7.93
C PRO A 422 -11.45 -19.62 -6.80
N THR A 423 -10.70 -18.81 -6.06
CA THR A 423 -9.93 -19.22 -4.88
C THR A 423 -10.85 -19.59 -3.72
N GLN A 424 -10.33 -20.39 -2.80
CA GLN A 424 -10.96 -20.70 -1.51
C GLN A 424 -10.23 -20.00 -0.36
N SER A 425 -10.87 -19.85 0.80
CA SER A 425 -10.23 -19.44 2.05
C SER A 425 -9.42 -20.59 2.63
N TYR A 426 -8.34 -20.31 3.36
CA TYR A 426 -7.66 -21.36 4.13
C TYR A 426 -8.53 -21.80 5.33
N PRO A 427 -8.43 -23.06 5.80
CA PRO A 427 -9.32 -23.61 6.83
C PRO A 427 -9.35 -22.86 8.17
N LYS A 428 -8.28 -22.14 8.53
CA LYS A 428 -8.15 -21.43 9.81
C LYS A 428 -8.53 -19.94 9.73
N ILE A 429 -9.02 -19.47 8.58
CA ILE A 429 -9.24 -18.06 8.33
C ILE A 429 -10.73 -17.76 8.39
N VAL A 430 -11.07 -16.72 9.15
CA VAL A 430 -12.41 -16.12 9.11
C VAL A 430 -12.38 -15.06 8.02
N GLU A 431 -13.30 -15.15 7.05
CA GLU A 431 -13.40 -14.15 6.00
C GLU A 431 -13.95 -12.83 6.54
N GLU A 432 -13.31 -11.73 6.14
CA GLU A 432 -13.88 -10.41 6.35
C GLU A 432 -15.13 -10.24 5.49
N PRO A 433 -16.20 -9.62 6.04
CA PRO A 433 -17.38 -9.29 5.26
C PRO A 433 -17.02 -8.48 4.00
N ILE A 434 -17.66 -8.81 2.88
CA ILE A 434 -17.58 -7.96 1.68
C ILE A 434 -18.55 -6.80 1.91
N PRO A 435 -18.09 -5.54 1.95
CA PRO A 435 -18.98 -4.40 2.17
C PRO A 435 -19.93 -4.23 0.99
N SER A 436 -21.14 -3.68 1.24
CA SER A 436 -21.98 -3.22 0.14
C SER A 436 -21.42 -1.92 -0.43
N PHE A 437 -21.74 -1.61 -1.69
CA PHE A 437 -21.26 -0.38 -2.32
C PHE A 437 -21.72 0.87 -1.55
N ASP A 438 -22.97 0.88 -1.08
CA ASP A 438 -23.52 2.01 -0.32
C ASP A 438 -22.78 2.18 1.02
N ASP A 439 -22.42 1.08 1.70
CA ASP A 439 -21.61 1.14 2.93
C ASP A 439 -20.22 1.72 2.65
N VAL A 440 -19.56 1.33 1.55
CA VAL A 440 -18.26 1.92 1.18
C VAL A 440 -18.39 3.42 0.96
N MET A 441 -19.38 3.85 0.17
CA MET A 441 -19.61 5.28 -0.11
C MET A 441 -19.93 6.07 1.16
N ALA A 442 -20.60 5.44 2.12
CA ALA A 442 -20.93 6.02 3.41
C ALA A 442 -19.70 6.25 4.29
N LEU A 443 -18.74 5.30 4.33
CA LEU A 443 -17.47 5.47 5.08
C LEU A 443 -16.63 6.66 4.59
N LEU A 444 -16.85 7.08 3.34
CA LEU A 444 -16.16 8.20 2.69
C LEU A 444 -16.95 9.52 2.75
N SER A 445 -18.05 9.57 3.52
CA SER A 445 -18.94 10.74 3.60
C SER A 445 -19.36 11.03 5.03
N GLU A 446 -19.93 12.22 5.26
CA GLU A 446 -20.52 12.58 6.55
C GLU A 446 -21.70 11.64 6.92
N GLY A 447 -21.76 11.24 8.20
CA GLY A 447 -23.02 10.82 8.82
C GLY A 447 -23.27 9.32 9.01
N GLN A 448 -22.33 8.43 8.72
CA GLN A 448 -22.48 6.99 9.04
C GLN A 448 -21.22 6.31 9.59
N GLN A 449 -21.43 5.53 10.64
CA GLN A 449 -20.47 4.60 11.24
C GLN A 449 -20.99 3.17 11.05
N THR A 450 -20.08 2.19 10.94
CA THR A 450 -20.43 0.77 11.10
C THR A 450 -20.00 0.29 12.48
N LEU A 451 -20.44 -0.90 12.91
CA LEU A 451 -20.11 -1.42 14.25
C LEU A 451 -18.59 -1.51 14.50
N ASP A 452 -17.82 -1.84 13.45
CA ASP A 452 -16.39 -2.17 13.56
C ASP A 452 -15.48 -1.13 12.86
N ASP A 453 -16.04 -0.08 12.29
CA ASP A 453 -15.31 0.95 11.54
C ASP A 453 -16.01 2.30 11.67
N TYR A 454 -15.27 3.29 12.18
CA TYR A 454 -15.73 4.66 12.40
C TYR A 454 -16.03 5.40 11.07
N GLY A 455 -15.42 4.96 9.97
CA GLY A 455 -15.48 5.63 8.68
C GLY A 455 -14.41 6.72 8.56
N VAL A 456 -13.71 6.74 7.42
CA VAL A 456 -12.55 7.60 7.16
C VAL A 456 -12.91 9.08 7.33
N TYR A 457 -14.04 9.52 6.75
CA TYR A 457 -14.50 10.90 6.85
C TYR A 457 -14.76 11.30 8.31
N ASN A 458 -15.58 10.52 9.02
CA ASN A 458 -15.97 10.85 10.39
C ASN A 458 -14.77 10.77 11.35
N TRP A 459 -13.83 9.85 11.11
CA TRP A 459 -12.61 9.75 11.90
C TRP A 459 -11.76 11.01 11.79
N ILE A 460 -11.52 11.48 10.56
CA ILE A 460 -10.76 12.72 10.33
C ILE A 460 -11.42 13.89 11.06
N VAL A 461 -12.74 14.06 10.92
CA VAL A 461 -13.49 15.11 11.63
C VAL A 461 -13.31 14.97 13.15
N HIS A 462 -13.64 13.80 13.70
CA HIS A 462 -13.61 13.56 15.14
C HIS A 462 -12.22 13.81 15.73
N GLN A 463 -11.18 13.20 15.15
CA GLN A 463 -9.83 13.26 15.70
C GLN A 463 -9.22 14.66 15.52
N SER A 464 -9.45 15.32 14.38
CA SER A 464 -8.94 16.69 14.17
C SER A 464 -9.62 17.71 15.09
N GLU A 465 -10.94 17.61 15.29
CA GLU A 465 -11.68 18.46 16.23
C GLU A 465 -11.29 18.20 17.68
N LYS A 466 -11.05 16.94 18.07
CA LYS A 466 -10.55 16.59 19.41
C LYS A 466 -9.23 17.31 19.71
N VAL A 467 -8.24 17.14 18.83
CA VAL A 467 -6.93 17.78 19.01
C VAL A 467 -7.04 19.31 18.96
N ALA A 468 -7.87 19.86 18.07
CA ALA A 468 -8.07 21.31 17.97
C ALA A 468 -8.72 21.91 19.23
N LEU A 469 -9.64 21.19 19.88
CA LEU A 469 -10.27 21.62 21.13
C LEU A 469 -9.30 21.59 22.31
N GLU A 470 -8.44 20.57 22.39
CA GLU A 470 -7.44 20.42 23.45
C GLU A 470 -6.38 21.53 23.39
N ASP A 471 -6.01 21.96 22.18
CA ASP A 471 -4.85 22.83 21.94
C ASP A 471 -5.17 24.19 21.30
N HIS A 472 -6.44 24.54 21.14
CA HIS A 472 -6.92 25.79 20.53
C HIS A 472 -6.38 26.03 19.10
N ILE A 473 -6.31 24.97 18.29
CA ILE A 473 -5.82 25.02 16.91
C ILE A 473 -6.90 25.63 15.99
N VAL A 474 -6.47 26.46 15.04
CA VAL A 474 -7.30 26.91 13.92
C VAL A 474 -6.86 26.16 12.68
N PHE A 475 -7.80 25.47 12.01
CA PHE A 475 -7.52 24.77 10.76
C PHE A 475 -7.19 25.77 9.65
N ASN A 476 -6.22 25.44 8.81
CA ASN A 476 -5.91 26.23 7.62
C ASN A 476 -6.97 25.95 6.55
N ILE A 477 -7.77 26.97 6.21
CA ILE A 477 -8.88 26.88 5.25
C ILE A 477 -8.42 27.30 3.84
N ASP A 478 -7.30 28.02 3.73
CA ASP A 478 -6.86 28.69 2.50
C ASP A 478 -6.03 27.77 1.57
N ASN A 479 -5.55 26.62 2.05
CA ASN A 479 -4.82 25.62 1.25
C ASN A 479 -5.68 24.93 0.16
N ASN A 480 -6.98 25.26 0.06
CA ASN A 480 -7.86 24.76 -1.01
C ASN A 480 -7.83 25.60 -2.30
N GLU A 481 -7.21 26.79 -2.28
CA GLU A 481 -7.21 27.72 -3.42
C GLU A 481 -5.82 28.03 -4.00
N ASP A 482 -4.73 27.75 -3.29
CA ASP A 482 -3.38 27.94 -3.82
C ASP A 482 -2.88 26.65 -4.49
N GLU A 483 -3.01 26.58 -5.82
CA GLU A 483 -2.23 25.69 -6.69
C GLU A 483 -0.73 26.05 -6.57
N GLY A 484 -0.12 25.70 -5.42
CA GLY A 484 1.29 25.93 -5.12
C GLY A 484 2.19 24.89 -5.78
N GLU A 485 3.44 25.26 -6.07
CA GLU A 485 4.38 24.46 -6.89
C GLU A 485 4.88 23.12 -6.26
N ASP A 486 4.35 22.65 -5.13
CA ASP A 486 4.72 21.36 -4.50
C ASP A 486 3.56 20.76 -3.70
N GLU A 487 2.64 20.06 -4.39
CA GLU A 487 1.54 19.31 -3.77
C GLU A 487 1.80 17.79 -3.80
N VAL A 488 1.06 17.05 -2.97
CA VAL A 488 1.08 15.58 -2.99
C VAL A 488 -0.10 15.05 -3.78
N GLY A 489 0.22 14.16 -4.73
CA GLY A 489 -0.76 13.57 -5.63
C GLY A 489 -0.72 14.17 -7.04
N ASP A 490 0.18 15.12 -7.30
CA ASP A 490 0.37 15.66 -8.64
C ASP A 490 0.87 14.60 -9.64
N PRO A 491 0.35 14.61 -10.88
CA PRO A 491 0.89 13.80 -11.95
C PRO A 491 2.37 14.09 -12.21
N ILE A 492 3.16 13.04 -12.47
CA ILE A 492 4.55 13.22 -12.88
C ILE A 492 4.58 13.78 -14.32
N ASN A 493 5.03 15.02 -14.48
CA ASN A 493 5.16 15.65 -15.79
C ASN A 493 6.46 15.22 -16.50
N ASP A 494 6.33 14.38 -17.52
CA ASP A 494 7.42 13.89 -18.36
C ASP A 494 7.80 14.84 -19.50
N MET A 495 8.29 16.05 -19.21
CA MET A 495 8.87 16.85 -20.30
C MET A 495 10.28 16.41 -20.73
N GLU A 496 10.95 15.49 -20.02
CA GLU A 496 12.32 15.06 -20.38
C GLU A 496 12.48 13.59 -20.85
N GLU A 497 11.59 12.65 -20.50
CA GLU A 497 11.81 11.21 -20.84
C GLU A 497 11.13 10.71 -22.14
N ILE A 498 10.19 11.47 -22.72
CA ILE A 498 9.44 11.05 -23.92
C ILE A 498 10.34 10.85 -25.16
N ASN A 499 11.56 11.39 -25.17
CA ASN A 499 12.48 11.25 -26.30
C ASN A 499 13.29 9.95 -26.35
N THR A 500 13.16 9.03 -25.38
CA THR A 500 13.98 7.79 -25.35
C THR A 500 13.22 6.47 -25.35
N VAL A 501 11.89 6.45 -25.26
CA VAL A 501 11.13 5.25 -25.63
C VAL A 501 10.95 5.29 -27.14
N LYS A 502 11.73 4.48 -27.87
CA LYS A 502 11.50 4.23 -29.29
C LYS A 502 10.03 3.81 -29.46
N ARG A 503 9.21 4.75 -29.95
CA ARG A 503 7.93 4.47 -30.59
C ARG A 503 8.12 3.31 -31.54
N ILE A 504 7.59 2.14 -31.20
CA ILE A 504 7.36 1.10 -32.19
C ILE A 504 6.19 1.61 -33.03
N ASN A 505 6.53 2.41 -34.04
CA ASN A 505 5.60 2.76 -35.09
C ASN A 505 5.20 1.45 -35.78
N ASN A 506 3.88 1.23 -35.84
CA ASN A 506 3.23 0.25 -36.70
C ASN A 506 3.93 0.20 -38.07
N THR A 507 4.79 -0.79 -38.25
CA THR A 507 5.37 -1.14 -39.54
C THR A 507 5.13 -2.61 -39.75
N ASN A 508 4.43 -2.90 -40.84
CA ASN A 508 4.05 -4.22 -41.33
C ASN A 508 5.16 -5.26 -41.12
N HIS A 509 5.04 -6.06 -40.07
CA HIS A 509 5.71 -7.34 -39.98
C HIS A 509 4.64 -8.43 -40.06
N ASN A 510 4.55 -9.05 -41.24
CA ASN A 510 3.90 -10.34 -41.43
C ASN A 510 4.57 -11.38 -40.51
N PHE A 511 4.05 -11.54 -39.31
CA PHE A 511 4.23 -12.75 -38.53
C PHE A 511 3.12 -13.73 -38.92
N ASN A 512 3.46 -14.70 -39.76
CA ASN A 512 2.63 -15.88 -39.98
C ASN A 512 2.58 -16.69 -38.69
N TYR A 513 1.61 -16.42 -37.83
CA TYR A 513 1.18 -17.37 -36.82
C TYR A 513 0.29 -18.42 -37.49
N ASN A 514 0.84 -19.62 -37.69
CA ASN A 514 0.02 -20.81 -37.93
C ASN A 514 -0.71 -21.16 -36.62
N ILE A 515 -1.86 -20.53 -36.40
CA ILE A 515 -2.80 -20.93 -35.35
C ILE A 515 -3.67 -22.05 -35.93
N SER A 516 -3.33 -23.30 -35.63
CA SER A 516 -4.23 -24.43 -35.83
C SER A 516 -5.32 -24.39 -34.77
N TYR A 517 -6.47 -23.80 -35.09
CA TYR A 517 -7.69 -23.95 -34.30
C TYR A 517 -8.19 -25.39 -34.41
N THR A 518 -8.02 -26.17 -33.35
CA THR A 518 -8.72 -27.45 -33.20
C THR A 518 -10.01 -27.15 -32.45
N ILE A 519 -11.11 -26.98 -33.19
CA ILE A 519 -12.45 -26.84 -32.60
C ILE A 519 -12.86 -28.21 -32.04
N PRO A 520 -13.11 -28.37 -30.73
CA PRO A 520 -13.69 -29.60 -30.22
C PRO A 520 -15.14 -29.71 -30.72
N LYS A 521 -15.40 -30.74 -31.52
CA LYS A 521 -16.75 -31.12 -31.98
C LYS A 521 -17.59 -31.56 -30.78
N TYR A 522 -18.38 -30.66 -30.21
CA TYR A 522 -19.54 -31.05 -29.43
C TYR A 522 -20.64 -31.53 -30.38
N VAL A 523 -21.06 -32.77 -30.17
CA VAL A 523 -22.12 -33.46 -30.90
C VAL A 523 -23.47 -32.85 -30.51
N ILE A 524 -24.02 -32.01 -31.39
CA ILE A 524 -25.42 -31.60 -31.33
C ILE A 524 -26.24 -32.65 -32.10
N LYS A 525 -26.93 -33.54 -31.38
CA LYS A 525 -28.01 -34.37 -31.94
C LYS A 525 -29.29 -33.54 -31.99
N TYR A 526 -29.63 -33.02 -33.15
CA TYR A 526 -31.02 -32.65 -33.48
C TYR A 526 -31.70 -33.84 -34.15
N SER A 527 -32.71 -34.40 -33.50
CA SER A 527 -33.70 -35.25 -34.16
C SER A 527 -34.87 -34.37 -34.59
N PHE A 528 -35.02 -34.20 -35.90
CA PHE A 528 -36.24 -33.69 -36.53
C PHE A 528 -37.28 -34.82 -36.61
N PHE A 529 -38.49 -34.56 -36.14
CA PHE A 529 -39.70 -35.13 -36.72
C PHE A 529 -40.74 -34.01 -36.84
N ILE A 530 -41.18 -33.76 -38.07
CA ILE A 530 -42.20 -32.79 -38.47
C ILE A 530 -43.53 -33.54 -38.63
N LEU A 531 -44.64 -32.77 -38.55
CA LEU A 531 -46.04 -33.04 -38.90
C LEU A 531 -46.86 -33.66 -37.75
N SER A 532 -48.00 -33.12 -37.31
CA SER A 532 -49.06 -32.42 -38.07
C SER A 532 -50.04 -31.68 -37.13
N PHE A 533 -50.62 -30.59 -37.64
CA PHE A 533 -52.06 -30.23 -37.59
C PHE A 533 -52.82 -29.92 -36.26
N ILE A 534 -53.36 -28.68 -36.23
CA ILE A 534 -54.73 -28.25 -35.88
C ILE A 534 -55.16 -28.01 -34.41
N ILE A 535 -55.44 -26.71 -34.15
CA ILE A 535 -56.63 -26.05 -33.54
C ILE A 535 -57.36 -26.70 -32.34
N TYR A 536 -57.38 -26.01 -31.18
CA TYR A 536 -58.56 -25.50 -30.39
C TYR A 536 -58.05 -25.12 -28.96
N ILE A 537 -58.06 -23.84 -28.55
CA ILE A 537 -59.08 -23.15 -27.73
C ILE A 537 -59.40 -23.83 -26.38
N LEU A 538 -59.16 -23.06 -25.30
CA LEU A 538 -59.75 -23.08 -23.94
C LEU A 538 -59.93 -24.43 -23.23
N PHE A 539 -59.17 -24.65 -22.15
CA PHE A 539 -59.68 -24.67 -20.77
C PHE A 539 -58.53 -24.49 -19.78
#